data_AF-A0A6P0IYF6-F1
#
_entry.id   AF-A0A6P0IYF6-F1
#
_cell.length_a   1.000
_cell.length_b   1.000
_cell.length_c   1.000
_cell.angle_alpha   90.00
_cell.angle_beta   90.00
_cell.angle_gamma   90.00
#
_symmetry.space_group_name_H-M   'P 1'
#
loop_
_entity.id
_entity.type
_entity.pdbx_description
1 polymer ?
#
loop_
_entity_poly.entity_id
_entity_poly.type
_entity_poly.pdbx_seq_one_letter_code
_entity_poly.pdbx_strand_id
1 'polypeptide(L)' 'MKPQQEIIKQGYQALVDALGMVDAIRFIQYFNWGQGDYTKERHQWLNQKPLNEIINSIKEQQDDSNQYDE' A
#
# COMPACT_ATOMS: atom_id res chain seq x y z
N MET A 1 13.95 -34.40 -4.91
CA MET A 1 13.78 -33.00 -5.37
C MET A 1 13.03 -32.25 -4.29
N LYS A 2 13.44 -31.02 -3.95
CA LYS A 2 12.75 -30.23 -2.92
C LYS A 2 11.34 -29.83 -3.40
N PRO A 3 10.32 -29.77 -2.53
CA PRO A 3 9.02 -29.21 -2.86
C PRO A 3 9.12 -27.74 -3.25
N GLN A 4 8.23 -27.27 -4.13
CA GLN A 4 8.20 -25.87 -4.57
C GLN A 4 8.14 -24.89 -3.40
N GLN A 5 7.35 -25.20 -2.37
CA GLN A 5 7.23 -24.36 -1.16
C GLN A 5 8.56 -24.24 -0.40
N GLU A 6 9.36 -25.30 -0.38
CA GLU A 6 10.66 -25.29 0.31
C GLU A 6 11.67 -24.42 -0.46
N ILE A 7 11.64 -24.47 -1.79
CA ILE A 7 12.45 -23.63 -2.66
C ILE A 7 12.07 -22.15 -2.49
N ILE A 8 10.77 -21.83 -2.45
CA ILE A 8 10.27 -20.45 -2.23
C ILE A 8 10.72 -19.93 -0.86
N LYS A 9 10.57 -20.74 0.20
CA LYS A 9 10.99 -20.37 1.55
C LYS A 9 12.49 -20.09 1.62
N GLN A 10 13.30 -20.96 1.00
CA GLN A 10 14.76 -20.78 0.95
C GLN A 10 15.16 -19.52 0.16
N GLY A 11 14.53 -19.27 -0.99
CA GLY A 11 14.77 -18.07 -1.78
C GLY A 11 14.40 -16.79 -1.04
N TYR A 12 13.25 -16.78 -0.35
CA TYR A 12 12.84 -15.64 0.46
C TYR A 12 13.82 -15.34 1.58
N GLN A 13 14.24 -16.38 2.33
CA GLN A 13 15.21 -16.20 3.42
C GLN A 13 16.54 -15.65 2.89
N ALA A 14 17.06 -16.19 1.78
CA ALA A 14 18.30 -15.72 1.18
C ALA A 14 18.24 -14.25 0.76
N LEU A 15 17.11 -13.80 0.22
CA LEU A 15 16.90 -12.38 -0.12
C LEU A 15 16.87 -11.49 1.12
N VAL A 16 16.20 -11.92 2.19
CA VAL A 16 16.14 -11.16 3.45
C VAL A 16 17.51 -11.08 4.10
N ASP A 17 18.28 -12.16 4.10
CA ASP A 17 19.62 -12.19 4.69
C ASP A 17 20.60 -11.27 3.92
N ALA A 18 20.46 -11.18 2.60
CA ALA A 18 21.35 -10.38 1.76
C ALA A 18 20.97 -8.89 1.69
N LEU A 19 19.67 -8.57 1.69
CA LEU A 19 19.15 -7.23 1.40
C LEU A 19 18.43 -6.58 2.59
N GLY A 20 18.05 -7.36 3.59
CA GLY A 20 17.07 -6.94 4.60
C GLY A 20 15.63 -7.00 4.08
N MET A 21 14.66 -6.94 4.99
CA MET A 21 13.24 -7.15 4.71
C MET A 21 12.68 -6.18 3.65
N VAL A 22 13.02 -4.89 3.75
CA VAL A 22 12.46 -3.84 2.88
C VAL A 22 12.95 -4.01 1.44
N ASP A 23 14.26 -4.17 1.25
CA ASP A 23 14.84 -4.27 -0.09
C ASP A 23 14.58 -5.65 -0.73
N ALA A 24 14.42 -6.70 0.07
CA ALA A 24 13.95 -8.01 -0.42
C ALA A 24 12.53 -7.92 -1.04
N ILE A 25 11.60 -7.22 -0.38
CA ILE A 25 10.25 -7.01 -0.92
C ILE A 25 10.31 -6.19 -2.22
N ARG A 26 11.09 -5.10 -2.24
CA ARG A 26 11.26 -4.26 -3.44
C ARG A 26 11.86 -5.06 -4.60
N PHE A 27 12.85 -5.91 -4.33
CA PHE A 27 13.43 -6.81 -5.33
C PHE A 27 12.37 -7.75 -5.91
N ILE A 28 11.57 -8.41 -5.07
CA ILE A 28 10.50 -9.32 -5.52
C ILE A 28 9.45 -8.57 -6.36
N GLN A 29 9.08 -7.35 -5.95
CA GLN A 29 8.15 -6.49 -6.69
C GLN A 29 8.70 -5.99 -8.03
N TYR A 30 10.01 -5.86 -8.18
CA TYR A 30 10.63 -5.49 -9.46
C TYR A 30 10.49 -6.60 -10.51
N PHE A 31 10.62 -7.87 -10.10
CA PHE A 31 10.53 -9.02 -11.00
C PHE A 31 9.12 -9.56 -11.18
N ASN A 32 8.20 -9.25 -10.27
CA ASN A 32 6.78 -9.48 -10.52
C ASN A 32 6.25 -8.28 -11.30
N TRP A 33 5.70 -8.51 -12.48
CA TRP A 33 4.82 -7.51 -13.08
C TRP A 33 3.62 -7.38 -12.14
N GLY A 34 3.64 -6.35 -11.28
CA GLY A 34 2.45 -5.93 -10.57
C GLY A 34 1.32 -5.84 -11.60
N GLN A 35 0.27 -6.61 -11.39
CA GLN A 35 -0.90 -6.57 -12.25
C GLN A 35 -1.83 -5.50 -11.69
N GLY A 36 -2.42 -4.71 -12.59
CA GLY A 36 -3.34 -3.64 -12.23
C GLY A 36 -2.99 -2.34 -12.95
N ASP A 37 -4.02 -1.59 -13.30
CA ASP A 37 -3.88 -0.25 -13.85
C ASP A 37 -4.33 0.70 -12.76
N TYR A 38 -3.43 1.02 -11.83
CA TYR A 38 -3.74 1.87 -10.68
C TYR A 38 -4.36 3.20 -11.12
N THR A 39 -3.97 3.74 -12.27
CA THR A 39 -4.57 4.97 -12.81
C THR A 39 -6.05 4.77 -13.13
N LYS A 40 -6.43 3.68 -13.81
CA LYS A 40 -7.84 3.35 -14.07
C LYS A 40 -8.60 3.00 -12.79
N GLU A 41 -8.02 2.17 -11.93
CA GLU A 41 -8.63 1.74 -10.68
C GLU A 41 -8.88 2.92 -9.75
N ARG A 42 -7.93 3.87 -9.65
CA ARG A 42 -8.08 5.11 -8.89
C ARG A 42 -9.29 5.92 -9.36
N HIS A 43 -9.55 6.01 -10.66
CA HIS A 43 -10.69 6.78 -11.17
C HIS A 43 -12.05 6.19 -10.79
N GLN A 44 -12.15 4.88 -10.54
CA GLN A 44 -13.43 4.23 -10.21
C GLN A 44 -14.02 4.73 -8.89
N TRP A 45 -13.18 5.01 -7.89
CA TRP A 45 -13.63 5.41 -6.56
C TRP A 45 -13.28 6.86 -6.22
N LEU A 46 -12.13 7.39 -6.66
CA LEU A 46 -11.71 8.73 -6.26
C LEU A 46 -12.54 9.84 -6.92
N ASN A 47 -13.00 9.64 -8.16
CA ASN A 47 -13.85 10.62 -8.84
C ASN A 47 -15.24 10.75 -8.21
N GLN A 48 -15.62 9.84 -7.30
CA GLN A 48 -16.90 9.89 -6.60
C GLN A 48 -16.91 10.95 -5.49
N LYS A 49 -15.73 11.37 -4.98
CA LYS A 49 -15.62 12.38 -3.94
C LYS A 49 -14.88 13.61 -4.47
N PRO A 50 -15.57 14.71 -4.76
CA PRO A 50 -14.94 15.92 -5.27
C PRO A 50 -14.05 16.56 -4.18
N LEU A 51 -13.01 17.28 -4.62
CA LEU A 51 -11.99 17.82 -3.73
C LEU A 51 -12.56 18.76 -2.65
N ASN A 52 -13.56 19.55 -2.99
CA ASN A 52 -14.25 20.44 -2.06
C ASN A 52 -14.93 19.68 -0.90
N GLU A 53 -15.54 18.52 -1.17
CA GLU A 53 -16.14 17.69 -0.12
C GLU A 53 -15.08 17.09 0.81
N ILE A 54 -13.91 16.72 0.27
CA ILE A 54 -12.77 16.27 1.09
C ILE A 54 -12.31 17.42 1.99
N ILE A 55 -12.09 18.61 1.43
CA ILE A 55 -11.67 19.79 2.18
C ILE A 55 -12.68 20.16 3.26
N ASN A 56 -13.98 20.10 2.96
CA ASN A 56 -15.04 20.41 3.94
C ASN A 56 -15.05 19.37 5.08
N SER A 57 -14.92 18.07 4.77
CA SER A 57 -14.85 17.04 5.82
C SER A 57 -13.65 17.21 6.76
N ILE A 58 -12.51 17.69 6.25
CA ILE A 58 -11.33 17.96 7.08
C ILE A 58 -11.60 19.15 8.04
N LYS A 59 -12.29 20.19 7.55
CA LYS A 59 -12.66 21.35 8.38
C LYS A 59 -13.70 21.00 9.45
N GLU A 60 -14.72 20.24 9.09
CA GLU A 60 -15.75 19.76 10.03
C GLU A 60 -15.12 18.95 11.17
N GLN A 61 -14.15 18.07 10.87
CA GLN A 61 -13.43 17.31 11.90
C GLN A 61 -12.55 18.18 12.80
N GLN A 62 -12.02 19.30 12.29
CA GLN A 62 -11.24 20.25 13.09
C GLN A 62 -12.14 21.06 14.03
N ASP A 63 -13.34 21.46 13.57
CA ASP A 63 -14.30 22.19 14.39
C ASP A 63 -14.90 21.30 15.50
N ASP A 64 -15.22 20.03 15.22
CA ASP A 64 -15.69 19.05 16.22
C ASP A 64 -14.64 18.75 17.30
N SER A 65 -13.34 18.80 16.96
CA SER A 65 -12.27 18.56 17.94
C SER A 65 -12.11 19.69 18.96
N ASN A 66 -12.53 20.92 18.62
CA ASN A 66 -12.55 22.06 19.54
C ASN A 66 -13.77 22.03 20.49
N GLN A 67 -14.71 21.10 20.32
CA GLN A 67 -15.92 21.02 21.15
C GLN A 67 -15.72 20.23 22.46
N TYR A 68 -14.55 19.65 22.68
CA TYR A 68 -14.19 18.92 23.90
C TYR A 68 -13.26 19.70 24.86
N ASP A 69 -13.00 20.98 24.56
CA ASP A 69 -12.10 21.86 25.33
C ASP A 69 -12.82 22.87 26.25
N GLU A 70 -14.13 22.69 26.54
CA GLU A 70 -14.88 23.40 27.61
C GLU A 70 -15.22 22.49 28.80
#